data_AF-A0A9N8VU38-F1
#
_entry.id   AF-A0A9N8VU38-F1
#
_cell.length_a   1.000
_cell.length_b   1.000
_cell.length_c   1.000
_cell.angle_alpha   90.00
_cell.angle_beta   90.00
_cell.angle_gamma   90.00
#
_symmetry.space_group_name_H-M   'P 1'
#
loop_
_entity.id
_entity.type
_entity.pdbx_description
1 polymer ?
#
loop_
_entity_poly.entity_id
_entity_poly.type
_entity_poly.pdbx_seq_one_letter_code
_entity_poly.pdbx_strand_id
1 'polypeptide(L)'
;MSHRTELTSQDKGKILVYMENFNPAQIARKMGRDPTTIRRIIDRYKKTGKTENLPRSGPLQLLKEHYMMLEFILMLLQKKPFISEKHALARISWCEKYKERTAYDWAQVIFSDESSVEIGKQSRQIRVWRHKGKV
;
A
#
# COMPACT_ATOMS: atom_id res chain seq x y z
N MET A 1 15.31 -5.67 14.01
CA MET A 1 14.84 -5.25 12.67
C MET A 1 16.07 -5.12 11.77
N SER A 2 16.23 -5.95 10.74
CA SER A 2 17.38 -5.83 9.83
C SER A 2 17.16 -4.60 8.95
N HIS A 3 17.98 -3.55 9.07
CA HIS A 3 18.00 -2.45 8.12
C HIS A 3 18.43 -3.00 6.76
N ARG A 4 17.48 -3.24 5.86
CA ARG A 4 17.79 -3.62 4.47
C ARG A 4 18.37 -2.40 3.76
N THR A 5 19.70 -2.30 3.72
CA THR A 5 20.39 -1.34 2.87
C THR A 5 20.28 -1.82 1.41
N GLU A 6 19.76 -0.97 0.53
CA GLU A 6 19.70 -1.26 -0.90
C GLU A 6 21.13 -1.36 -1.47
N LEU A 7 21.33 -2.29 -2.42
CA LEU A 7 22.63 -2.42 -3.11
C LEU A 7 22.82 -1.28 -4.11
N THR A 8 23.96 -0.60 -4.02
CA THR A 8 24.34 0.49 -4.94
C THR A 8 24.57 -0.03 -6.37
N SER A 9 24.48 0.86 -7.35
CA SER A 9 24.71 0.50 -8.77
C SER A 9 26.10 -0.10 -9.01
N GLN A 10 27.11 0.41 -8.30
CA GLN A 10 28.48 -0.13 -8.34
C GLN A 10 28.57 -1.54 -7.77
N ASP A 11 27.89 -1.82 -6.67
CA ASP A 11 27.85 -3.17 -6.07
C ASP A 11 27.17 -4.17 -7.01
N LYS A 12 26.10 -3.75 -7.70
CA LYS A 12 25.45 -4.57 -8.74
C LYS A 12 26.35 -4.83 -9.93
N GLY A 13 27.13 -3.84 -10.39
CA GLY A 13 28.11 -4.00 -11.46
C GLY A 13 29.19 -5.02 -11.12
N LYS A 14 29.74 -4.96 -9.89
CA LYS A 14 30.71 -5.95 -9.40
C LYS A 14 30.15 -7.38 -9.40
N ILE A 15 28.88 -7.55 -9.03
CA ILE A 15 28.21 -8.87 -9.04
C ILE A 15 28.14 -9.46 -10.45
N LEU A 16 27.86 -8.63 -11.47
CA LEU A 16 27.82 -9.09 -12.85
C LEU A 16 29.18 -9.54 -13.36
N VAL A 17 30.24 -8.78 -13.09
CA VAL A 17 31.61 -9.16 -13.46
C VAL A 17 32.02 -10.47 -12.79
N TYR A 18 31.67 -10.66 -11.52
CA TYR A 18 31.98 -11.89 -10.82
C TYR A 18 31.13 -13.10 -11.24
N MET A 19 29.96 -12.89 -11.85
CA MET A 19 29.07 -13.97 -12.30
C MET A 19 29.72 -14.87 -13.35
N GLU A 20 30.64 -14.34 -14.16
CA GLU A 20 31.32 -15.11 -15.21
C GLU A 20 32.30 -16.14 -14.65
N ASN A 21 32.87 -15.87 -13.47
CA ASN A 21 33.99 -16.63 -12.92
C ASN A 21 33.68 -17.33 -11.58
N PHE A 22 32.60 -16.96 -10.90
CA PHE A 22 32.31 -17.44 -9.55
C PHE A 22 30.84 -17.82 -9.36
N ASN A 23 30.60 -18.84 -8.52
CA ASN A 23 29.26 -19.21 -8.08
C ASN A 23 28.67 -18.13 -7.16
N PRO A 24 27.37 -17.80 -7.23
CA PRO A 24 26.67 -16.88 -6.31
C PRO A 24 27.08 -16.97 -4.83
N ALA A 25 27.31 -18.17 -4.29
CA ALA A 25 27.74 -18.35 -2.91
C ALA A 25 29.17 -17.85 -2.63
N GLN A 26 30.08 -17.99 -3.60
CA GLN A 26 31.45 -17.47 -3.52
C GLN A 26 31.44 -15.94 -3.65
N ILE A 27 30.61 -15.39 -4.54
CA ILE A 27 30.43 -13.95 -4.71
C ILE A 27 29.91 -13.31 -3.41
N ALA A 28 28.93 -13.97 -2.76
CA ALA A 28 28.36 -13.52 -1.50
C ALA A 28 29.40 -13.42 -0.38
N ARG A 29 30.25 -14.46 -0.22
CA ARG A 29 31.36 -14.46 0.74
C ARG A 29 32.38 -13.35 0.45
N LYS A 30 32.73 -13.15 -0.81
CA LYS A 30 33.71 -12.13 -1.24
C LYS A 30 33.19 -10.70 -1.04
N MET A 31 31.89 -10.49 -1.18
CA MET A 31 31.23 -9.19 -1.04
C MET A 31 30.69 -8.90 0.37
N GLY A 32 30.72 -9.89 1.28
CA GLY A 32 30.10 -9.78 2.61
C GLY A 32 28.59 -9.55 2.56
N ARG A 33 27.91 -10.10 1.54
CA ARG A 33 26.46 -9.94 1.33
C ARG A 33 25.73 -11.27 1.44
N ASP A 34 24.43 -11.19 1.70
CA ASP A 34 23.58 -12.38 1.79
C ASP A 34 23.53 -13.15 0.45
N PRO A 35 23.78 -14.48 0.45
CA PRO A 35 23.80 -15.30 -0.76
C PRO A 35 22.47 -15.28 -1.55
N THR A 36 21.34 -15.14 -0.87
CA THR A 36 20.02 -15.08 -1.52
C THR A 36 19.84 -13.77 -2.29
N THR A 37 20.41 -12.68 -1.78
CA THR A 37 20.41 -11.37 -2.45
C THR A 37 21.23 -11.40 -3.73
N ILE A 38 22.44 -11.99 -3.69
CA ILE A 38 23.28 -12.18 -4.88
C ILE A 38 22.57 -13.04 -5.93
N ARG A 39 21.98 -14.17 -5.51
CA ARG A 39 21.23 -15.05 -6.40
C ARG A 39 20.06 -14.33 -7.07
N ARG A 40 19.25 -13.59 -6.31
CA ARG A 40 18.10 -12.83 -6.84
C ARG A 40 18.50 -11.77 -7.86
N ILE A 41 19.66 -11.14 -7.70
CA ILE A 41 20.18 -10.16 -8.66
C ILE A 41 20.60 -10.86 -9.95
N ILE A 42 21.37 -11.95 -9.85
CA ILE A 42 21.81 -12.74 -11.01
C ILE A 42 20.61 -13.29 -11.80
N ASP A 43 19.64 -13.89 -11.11
CA ASP A 43 18.45 -14.46 -11.75
C ASP A 43 17.61 -13.38 -12.44
N ARG A 44 17.51 -12.19 -11.85
CA ARG A 44 16.84 -11.04 -12.48
C ARG A 44 17.59 -10.57 -13.72
N TYR A 45 18.91 -10.45 -13.64
CA TYR A 45 19.74 -10.00 -14.75
C TYR A 45 19.66 -10.98 -15.93
N LYS A 46 19.75 -12.29 -15.69
CA LYS A 46 19.58 -13.30 -16.74
C LYS A 46 18.21 -13.24 -17.44
N LYS A 47 17.17 -12.81 -16.73
CA LYS A 47 15.80 -12.70 -17.27
C LYS A 47 15.53 -11.39 -17.99
N THR A 48 16.07 -10.27 -17.52
CA THR A 48 15.66 -8.92 -17.96
C THR A 48 16.80 -8.12 -18.61
N GLY A 49 18.07 -8.52 -18.41
CA GLY A 49 19.25 -7.81 -18.89
C GLY A 49 19.49 -6.45 -18.21
N LYS A 50 18.70 -6.10 -17.19
CA LYS A 50 18.76 -4.80 -16.49
C LYS A 50 19.20 -4.98 -15.03
N THR A 51 20.04 -4.06 -14.55
CA THR A 51 20.51 -3.99 -13.16
C THR A 51 19.76 -2.94 -12.34
N GLU A 52 19.12 -1.99 -13.02
CA GLU A 52 18.39 -0.91 -12.39
C GLU A 52 17.18 -1.43 -11.61
N ASN A 53 16.86 -0.75 -10.51
CA ASN A 53 15.64 -1.05 -9.78
C ASN A 53 14.48 -0.46 -10.59
N LEU A 54 13.55 -1.33 -11.00
CA LEU A 54 12.28 -0.87 -11.54
C LEU A 54 11.58 -0.03 -10.47
N PRO A 55 10.89 1.06 -10.86
CA PRO A 55 10.01 1.74 -9.95
C PRO A 55 9.05 0.69 -9.38
N ARG A 56 8.84 0.74 -8.07
CA ARG A 56 7.83 -0.13 -7.45
C ARG A 56 6.51 0.12 -8.18
N SER A 57 5.74 -0.93 -8.42
CA SER A 57 4.37 -0.80 -8.92
C SER A 57 3.57 -0.01 -7.89
N GLY A 58 3.61 1.31 -8.03
CA GLY A 58 2.76 2.23 -7.30
C GLY A 58 1.33 2.09 -7.81
N PRO A 59 0.37 2.72 -7.11
CA PRO A 59 -0.97 2.88 -7.65
C PRO A 59 -0.89 3.48 -9.07
N LEU A 60 -1.59 2.90 -10.03
CA LEU A 60 -1.68 3.39 -11.41
C LEU A 60 -2.02 4.90 -11.43
N GLN A 61 -1.09 5.73 -11.90
CA GLN A 61 -1.25 7.20 -11.92
C GLN A 61 -2.36 7.65 -12.89
N LEU A 62 -2.52 6.93 -14.01
CA LEU A 62 -3.55 7.14 -15.03
C LEU A 62 -4.99 7.08 -14.48
N LEU A 63 -5.19 6.40 -13.35
CA LEU A 63 -6.48 6.37 -12.66
C LEU A 63 -6.73 7.69 -11.91
N LYS A 64 -5.72 8.28 -11.25
CA LYS A 64 -5.91 9.50 -10.44
C LYS A 64 -6.32 10.72 -11.28
N GLU A 65 -5.63 10.98 -12.38
CA GLU A 65 -5.92 12.15 -13.22
C GLU A 65 -7.26 12.01 -13.94
N HIS A 66 -7.59 10.80 -14.40
CA HIS A 66 -8.86 10.50 -15.04
C HIS A 66 -10.05 10.55 -14.05
N TYR A 67 -9.86 10.12 -12.79
CA TYR A 67 -10.88 10.27 -11.74
C TYR A 67 -11.15 11.73 -11.37
N MET A 68 -10.13 12.59 -11.41
CA MET A 68 -10.27 14.01 -11.11
C MET A 68 -10.92 14.79 -12.27
N MET A 69 -10.64 14.45 -13.53
CA MET A 69 -11.27 15.10 -14.70
C MET A 69 -12.73 14.67 -14.96
N LEU A 70 -13.13 13.47 -14.54
CA LEU A 70 -14.45 12.92 -14.88
C LEU A 70 -15.57 13.23 -13.86
N GLU A 71 -15.32 14.03 -12.82
CA GLU A 71 -16.22 14.14 -11.64
C GLU A 71 -16.71 12.75 -11.15
N PHE A 72 -15.92 11.71 -11.39
CA PHE A 72 -16.22 10.37 -10.90
C PHE A 72 -15.72 10.35 -9.47
N ILE A 73 -16.55 10.89 -8.58
CA ILE A 73 -16.51 10.56 -7.16
C ILE A 73 -16.29 9.06 -7.13
N LEU A 74 -15.22 8.62 -6.48
CA LEU A 74 -15.05 7.24 -6.06
C LEU A 74 -16.16 6.99 -5.03
N MET A 75 -17.38 6.89 -5.54
CA MET A 75 -18.59 6.67 -4.79
C MET A 75 -18.49 5.20 -4.45
N LEU A 76 -17.76 4.95 -3.38
CA LEU A 76 -17.91 3.79 -2.54
C LEU A 76 -19.43 3.66 -2.31
N LEU A 77 -20.12 2.92 -3.18
CA LEU A 77 -21.53 2.56 -3.08
C LEU A 77 -21.73 1.58 -1.91
N GLN A 78 -21.19 1.92 -0.75
CA GLN A 78 -21.72 1.45 0.50
C GLN A 78 -23.09 2.11 0.62
N LYS A 79 -24.16 1.30 0.68
CA LYS A 79 -25.48 1.81 1.05
C LYS A 79 -25.32 2.50 2.39
N LYS A 80 -25.30 3.83 2.39
CA LYS A 80 -25.29 4.58 3.64
C LYS A 80 -26.62 4.28 4.33
N PRO A 81 -26.62 3.96 5.62
CA PRO A 81 -27.87 3.81 6.34
C PRO A 81 -28.63 5.13 6.22
N PHE A 82 -29.96 5.03 6.08
CA PHE A 82 -30.81 6.21 6.12
C PHE A 82 -30.64 6.92 7.47
N ILE A 83 -30.32 8.21 7.43
CA ILE A 83 -30.19 9.06 8.62
C ILE A 83 -31.43 9.95 8.66
N SER A 84 -32.27 9.78 9.68
CA SER A 84 -33.40 10.67 9.88
C SER A 84 -32.93 12.08 10.24
N GLU A 85 -33.77 13.08 10.01
CA GLU A 85 -33.48 14.47 10.35
C GLU A 85 -33.12 14.64 11.84
N LYS A 86 -33.83 13.94 12.73
CA LYS A 86 -33.52 13.88 14.16
C LYS A 86 -32.08 13.43 14.42
N HIS A 87 -31.63 12.36 13.76
CA HIS A 87 -30.27 11.85 13.93
C HIS A 87 -29.23 12.77 13.29
N ALA A 88 -29.55 13.41 12.16
CA ALA A 88 -28.67 14.38 11.53
C ALA A 88 -28.41 15.59 12.44
N LEU A 89 -29.47 16.16 13.02
CA LEU A 89 -29.38 17.27 13.97
C LEU A 89 -28.60 16.89 15.23
N ALA A 90 -28.83 15.70 15.78
CA ALA A 90 -28.09 15.20 16.94
C ALA A 90 -26.58 15.06 16.67
N ARG A 91 -26.20 14.66 15.45
CA ARG A 91 -24.79 14.58 15.05
C ARG A 91 -24.18 15.97 14.91
N ILE A 92 -24.90 16.92 14.29
CA ILE A 92 -24.43 18.30 14.14
C ILE A 92 -24.25 18.96 15.52
N SER A 93 -25.23 18.84 16.41
CA SER A 93 -25.15 19.43 17.74
C SER A 93 -24.01 18.84 18.58
N TRP A 94 -23.76 17.53 18.46
CA TRP A 94 -22.61 16.88 19.10
C TRP A 94 -21.29 17.43 18.55
N CYS A 95 -21.15 17.56 17.23
CA CYS A 95 -19.95 18.12 16.61
C CYS A 95 -19.72 19.57 17.06
N GLU A 96 -20.75 20.42 17.02
CA GLU A 96 -20.64 21.81 17.48
C GLU A 96 -20.23 21.91 18.94
N LYS A 97 -20.76 21.03 19.81
CA LYS A 97 -20.43 21.00 21.24
C LYS A 97 -18.96 20.68 21.52
N TYR A 98 -18.34 19.84 20.70
CA TYR A 98 -16.98 19.34 20.95
C TYR A 98 -15.95 19.81 19.90
N LYS A 99 -16.30 20.76 19.02
CA LYS A 99 -15.41 21.24 17.94
C LYS A 99 -14.10 21.86 18.44
N GLU A 100 -14.11 22.42 19.65
CA GLU A 100 -12.96 23.08 20.26
C GLU A 100 -12.11 22.13 21.13
N ARG A 101 -12.50 20.85 21.26
CA ARG A 101 -11.74 19.90 22.06
C ARG A 101 -10.35 19.67 21.48
N THR A 102 -9.38 19.68 22.37
CA THR A 102 -7.97 19.43 22.06
C THR A 102 -7.66 17.93 22.07
N ALA A 103 -6.49 17.55 21.56
CA ALA A 103 -6.02 16.16 21.62
C ALA A 103 -5.92 15.63 23.06
N TYR A 104 -5.60 16.51 24.02
CA TYR A 104 -5.52 16.15 25.43
C TYR A 104 -6.91 15.76 25.99
N ASP A 105 -7.95 16.52 25.63
CA ASP A 105 -9.33 16.23 26.06
C ASP A 105 -9.84 14.90 25.50
N TRP A 106 -9.40 14.51 24.29
CA TRP A 106 -9.72 13.22 23.70
C TRP A 106 -8.94 12.06 24.32
N ALA A 107 -7.71 12.30 24.78
CA ALA A 107 -6.90 11.29 25.47
C ALA A 107 -7.50 10.84 26.81
N GLN A 108 -8.37 11.66 27.40
CA GLN A 108 -9.11 11.34 28.63
C GLN A 108 -10.40 10.54 28.39
N VAL A 109 -10.76 10.26 27.13
CA VAL A 109 -11.99 9.53 26.78
C VAL A 109 -11.65 8.08 26.44
N ILE A 110 -12.30 7.15 27.14
CA ILE A 110 -12.27 5.72 26.78
C ILE A 110 -13.44 5.44 25.84
N PHE A 111 -13.13 5.02 24.61
CA PHE A 111 -14.13 4.60 23.63
C PHE A 111 -14.33 3.09 23.71
N SER A 112 -15.58 2.65 23.59
CA SER A 112 -15.97 1.24 23.57
C SER A 112 -16.95 0.98 22.44
N ASP A 113 -16.77 -0.13 21.74
CA ASP A 113 -17.69 -0.66 20.73
C ASP A 113 -17.51 -2.19 20.65
N GLU A 114 -18.47 -2.88 20.04
CA GLU A 114 -18.42 -4.31 19.80
C GLU A 114 -18.14 -4.59 18.32
N SER A 115 -17.32 -5.59 18.02
CA SER A 115 -17.04 -6.01 16.64
C SER A 115 -16.86 -7.51 16.55
N SER A 116 -17.38 -8.12 15.47
CA SER A 116 -17.20 -9.55 15.20
C SER A 116 -15.90 -9.81 14.42
N VAL A 117 -15.16 -10.85 14.82
CA VAL A 117 -13.99 -11.36 14.09
C VAL A 117 -14.31 -12.76 13.60
N GLU A 118 -14.46 -12.91 12.28
CA GLU A 118 -14.89 -14.16 11.66
C GLU A 118 -13.81 -14.73 10.74
N ILE A 119 -13.57 -16.04 10.82
CA ILE A 119 -12.61 -16.75 9.96
C ILE A 119 -13.34 -17.27 8.72
N GLY A 120 -12.82 -16.98 7.53
CA GLY A 120 -13.27 -17.60 6.27
C GLY A 120 -14.29 -16.81 5.43
N LYS A 121 -14.81 -15.66 5.90
CA LYS A 121 -15.59 -14.75 5.05
C LYS A 121 -14.67 -14.00 4.08
N GLN A 122 -15.05 -13.90 2.80
CA GLN A 122 -14.46 -12.92 1.88
C GLN A 122 -14.85 -11.50 2.32
N SER A 123 -14.05 -10.91 3.22
CA SER A 123 -14.23 -9.52 3.70
C SER A 123 -13.90 -8.47 2.64
N ARG A 124 -13.44 -8.88 1.45
CA ARG A 124 -13.11 -7.96 0.36
C ARG A 124 -14.40 -7.39 -0.20
N GLN A 125 -14.59 -6.10 0.04
CA GLN A 125 -15.57 -5.25 -0.63
C GLN A 125 -15.59 -5.61 -2.14
N ILE A 126 -16.72 -6.10 -2.64
CA ILE A 126 -16.87 -6.48 -4.04
C ILE A 126 -16.67 -5.22 -4.88
N ARG A 127 -15.63 -5.19 -5.72
CA ARG A 127 -15.40 -4.10 -6.67
C ARG A 127 -16.23 -4.38 -7.91
N VAL A 128 -17.18 -3.50 -8.21
CA VAL A 128 -18.06 -3.60 -9.38
C VAL A 128 -17.78 -2.42 -10.31
N TRP A 129 -17.60 -2.69 -11.60
CA TRP A 129 -17.48 -1.68 -12.65
C TRP A 129 -18.83 -1.55 -13.36
N ARG A 130 -19.35 -0.32 -13.51
CA ARG A 130 -20.57 -0.05 -14.31
C ARG A 130 -20.36 1.17 -15.20
N HIS A 131 -20.92 1.11 -16.41
CA HIS A 131 -21.03 2.27 -17.30
C HIS A 131 -22.18 3.17 -16.87
N LYS A 132 -22.00 4.49 -16.95
CA LYS A 132 -23.01 5.49 -16.56
C LYS A 132 -24.24 5.35 -17.48
N GLY A 133 -25.45 5.31 -16.91
CA GLY A 133 -26.71 5.40 -17.66
C GLY A 133 -27.55 4.12 -17.84
N LYS A 134 -27.21 2.99 -17.22
CA LYS A 134 -28.14 1.85 -17.12
C LYS A 134 -28.60 1.69 -15.68
N VAL A 135 -29.90 1.91 -15.48
CA VAL A 135 -30.66 1.60 -14.26
C VAL A 135 -30.48 0.12 -13.92
#